data_AF-A0A932ARZ4-F1
#
_entry.id   AF-A0A932ARZ4-F1
#
_cell.length_a   1.000
_cell.length_b   1.000
_cell.length_c   1.000
_cell.angle_alpha   90.00
_cell.angle_beta   90.00
_cell.angle_gamma   90.00
#
_symmetry.space_group_name_H-M   'P 1'
#
loop_
_entity.id
_entity.type
_entity.pdbx_description
1 polymer ?
#
loop_
_entity_poly.entity_id
_entity_poly.type
_entity_poly.pdbx_seq_one_letter_code
_entity_poly.pdbx_strand_id
1 'polypeptide(L)'
;MASPQPALAGFTVGVTADRRADEQIELLERRGARVLHGPTIRTRPLSGDPRLQEVTRAIVADPPDVVVITTAIGLRSWHGAAESHGLGDALRRALGRATVLTRGPKAAGAALTLGLDVAWSAPSARSAEVVDHVAATAGPGSTVAVQLDGGTTDHIGEHLAAAGFVVRVVPVYRWAVPDDPAPAGRLVAAIVDRSVDAVTFTAAPAVRNLFAIAGAHGAAGEVRDALGRGEVDAVCIGSACAEAAAAEGITGAIVPDHFRLGAMVQAYVRAVADRARTFMLDGTRVTVQGRLVSIDGHGDVELSTRERDVFAALARRPGAVVPKTALVQQIWGSGERDTHLAEVTVARLRQRLGPAGRGIETVVRRGYRLDATAG
;
A
#
# COMPACT_ATOMS: atom_id res chain seq x y z
N MET A 1 -36.36 0.90 3.74
CA MET A 1 -35.07 0.51 4.35
C MET A 1 -34.00 1.30 3.63
N ALA A 2 -33.18 2.10 4.34
CA ALA A 2 -32.02 2.74 3.72
C ALA A 2 -31.11 1.63 3.14
N SER A 3 -30.60 1.83 1.93
CA SER A 3 -29.60 0.92 1.35
C SER A 3 -28.42 0.80 2.31
N PRO A 4 -27.85 -0.41 2.51
CA PRO A 4 -26.68 -0.55 3.38
C PRO A 4 -25.56 0.34 2.86
N GLN A 5 -25.05 1.18 3.76
CA GLN A 5 -23.98 2.12 3.48
C GLN A 5 -22.76 1.35 2.93
N PRO A 6 -22.07 1.86 1.90
CA PRO A 6 -20.88 1.20 1.38
C PRO A 6 -19.83 0.99 2.48
N ALA A 7 -19.16 -0.17 2.46
CA ALA A 7 -18.28 -0.59 3.55
C ALA A 7 -17.10 0.34 3.83
N LEU A 8 -16.67 1.13 2.84
CA LEU A 8 -15.61 2.14 2.99
C LEU A 8 -16.15 3.58 2.87
N ALA A 9 -17.46 3.79 2.93
CA ALA A 9 -18.00 5.15 2.94
C ALA A 9 -17.43 5.95 4.12
N GLY A 10 -16.96 7.16 3.85
CA GLY A 10 -16.30 8.00 4.85
C GLY A 10 -14.83 7.70 5.10
N PHE A 11 -14.24 6.69 4.44
CA PHE A 11 -12.81 6.44 4.49
C PHE A 11 -12.09 7.11 3.31
N THR A 12 -10.88 7.61 3.56
CA THR A 12 -9.96 8.10 2.53
C THR A 12 -8.74 7.19 2.45
N VAL A 13 -8.46 6.64 1.27
CA VAL A 13 -7.37 5.69 1.05
C VAL A 13 -6.32 6.28 0.13
N GLY A 14 -5.07 6.28 0.57
CA GLY A 14 -3.89 6.62 -0.22
C GLY A 14 -3.47 5.48 -1.15
N VAL A 15 -3.25 5.79 -2.42
CA VAL A 15 -2.75 4.82 -3.41
C VAL A 15 -1.35 5.22 -3.87
N THR A 16 -0.36 4.34 -3.60
CA THR A 16 1.05 4.54 -3.98
C THR A 16 1.43 3.90 -5.29
N ALA A 17 0.54 3.07 -5.85
CA ALA A 17 0.78 2.37 -7.10
C ALA A 17 0.81 3.35 -8.28
N ASP A 18 1.71 3.10 -9.22
CA ASP A 18 1.79 3.79 -10.52
C ASP A 18 1.04 2.98 -11.59
N ARG A 19 1.38 1.71 -11.72
CA ARG A 19 0.70 0.79 -12.63
C ARG A 19 -0.58 0.22 -12.03
N ARG A 20 -1.63 0.12 -12.85
CA ARG A 20 -2.97 -0.36 -12.45
C ARG A 20 -3.55 0.43 -11.27
N ALA A 21 -3.09 1.67 -11.08
CA ALA A 21 -3.63 2.57 -10.08
C ALA A 21 -5.13 2.77 -10.33
N ASP A 22 -5.54 3.01 -11.58
CA ASP A 22 -6.95 3.22 -11.94
C ASP A 22 -7.83 2.03 -11.55
N GLU A 23 -7.40 0.79 -11.81
CA GLU A 23 -8.13 -0.41 -11.40
C GLU A 23 -8.25 -0.50 -9.87
N GLN A 24 -7.17 -0.18 -9.15
CA GLN A 24 -7.17 -0.18 -7.70
C GLN A 24 -8.07 0.92 -7.12
N ILE A 25 -8.00 2.13 -7.68
CA ILE A 25 -8.81 3.29 -7.35
C ILE A 25 -10.29 2.92 -7.53
N GLU A 26 -10.65 2.38 -8.69
CA GLU A 26 -12.02 1.97 -9.01
C GLU A 26 -12.53 0.87 -8.05
N LEU A 27 -11.68 -0.10 -7.67
CA LEU A 27 -12.03 -1.12 -6.66
C LEU A 27 -12.34 -0.52 -5.29
N LEU A 28 -11.63 0.53 -4.87
CA LEU A 28 -11.83 1.22 -3.61
C LEU A 28 -13.06 2.13 -3.66
N GLU A 29 -13.23 2.89 -4.73
CA GLU A 29 -14.35 3.81 -4.95
C GLU A 29 -15.68 3.05 -5.05
N ARG A 30 -15.72 1.88 -5.70
CA ARG A 30 -16.91 0.99 -5.69
C ARG A 30 -17.32 0.53 -4.28
N ARG A 31 -16.42 0.61 -3.30
CA ARG A 31 -16.71 0.33 -1.89
C ARG A 31 -17.02 1.59 -1.08
N GLY A 32 -17.05 2.76 -1.72
CA GLY A 32 -17.39 4.05 -1.12
C GLY A 32 -16.21 4.85 -0.59
N ALA A 33 -14.97 4.38 -0.78
CA ALA A 33 -13.79 5.11 -0.33
C ALA A 33 -13.54 6.34 -1.22
N ARG A 34 -13.07 7.43 -0.61
CA ARG A 34 -12.36 8.49 -1.32
C ARG A 34 -10.92 8.05 -1.55
N VAL A 35 -10.33 8.39 -2.69
CA VAL A 35 -8.95 8.01 -3.00
C VAL A 35 -8.05 9.23 -3.16
N LEU A 36 -6.88 9.19 -2.52
CA LEU A 36 -5.79 10.12 -2.75
C LEU A 36 -4.66 9.38 -3.49
N HIS A 37 -4.52 9.64 -4.79
CA HIS A 37 -3.46 9.03 -5.59
C HIS A 37 -2.16 9.83 -5.44
N GLY A 38 -1.14 9.17 -4.91
CA GLY A 38 0.20 9.71 -4.71
C GLY A 38 1.22 8.63 -5.04
N PRO A 39 1.49 8.36 -6.34
CA PRO A 39 2.40 7.30 -6.74
C PRO A 39 3.78 7.55 -6.13
N THR A 40 4.38 6.55 -5.49
CA THR A 40 5.72 6.68 -4.87
C THR A 40 6.79 5.97 -5.70
N ILE A 41 6.39 5.39 -6.82
CA ILE A 41 7.23 4.59 -7.68
C ILE A 41 6.86 4.90 -9.13
N ARG A 42 7.80 4.79 -10.05
CA ARG A 42 7.55 4.82 -11.48
C ARG A 42 8.23 3.63 -12.13
N THR A 43 7.47 2.83 -12.90
CA THR A 43 8.06 1.77 -13.71
C THR A 43 8.58 2.36 -15.01
N ARG A 44 9.90 2.38 -15.22
CA ARG A 44 10.48 2.72 -16.52
C ARG A 44 10.79 1.44 -17.31
N PRO A 45 10.05 1.12 -18.38
CA PRO A 45 10.37 -0.02 -19.24
C PRO A 45 11.75 0.15 -19.87
N LEU A 46 12.50 -0.94 -20.00
CA LEU A 46 13.79 -0.96 -20.73
C LEU A 46 13.66 -1.60 -22.12
N SER A 47 12.45 -1.64 -22.68
CA SER A 47 12.19 -2.31 -23.96
C SER A 47 12.98 -1.73 -25.14
N GLY A 48 13.37 -0.45 -25.07
CA GLY A 48 14.25 0.20 -26.06
C GLY A 48 15.72 0.30 -25.63
N ASP A 49 16.11 -0.29 -24.49
CA ASP A 49 17.49 -0.23 -24.00
C ASP A 49 18.39 -1.19 -24.81
N PRO A 50 19.46 -0.70 -25.48
CA PRO A 50 20.38 -1.55 -26.24
C PRO A 50 20.96 -2.71 -25.41
N ARG A 51 21.16 -2.51 -24.10
CA ARG A 51 21.71 -3.54 -23.20
C ARG A 51 20.76 -4.72 -23.02
N LEU A 52 19.46 -4.47 -22.91
CA LEU A 52 18.46 -5.55 -22.84
C LEU A 52 18.48 -6.37 -24.15
N GLN A 53 18.58 -5.68 -25.28
CA GLN A 53 18.64 -6.33 -26.59
C GLN A 53 19.92 -7.17 -26.76
N GLU A 54 21.08 -6.64 -26.35
CA GLU A 54 22.36 -7.34 -26.38
C GLU A 54 22.34 -8.62 -25.54
N VAL A 55 21.91 -8.53 -24.27
CA VAL A 55 21.79 -9.70 -23.39
C VAL A 55 20.78 -10.72 -23.94
N THR A 56 19.67 -10.25 -24.52
CA THR A 56 18.69 -11.14 -25.16
C THR A 56 19.30 -11.92 -26.32
N ARG A 57 20.06 -11.26 -27.19
CA ARG A 57 20.76 -11.95 -28.30
C ARG A 57 21.78 -12.96 -27.78
N ALA A 58 22.53 -12.62 -26.73
CA ALA A 58 23.49 -13.52 -26.11
C ALA A 58 22.81 -14.78 -25.54
N ILE A 59 21.67 -14.63 -24.86
CA ILE A 59 20.88 -15.75 -24.32
C ILE A 59 20.26 -16.60 -25.44
N VAL A 60 19.85 -15.99 -26.56
CA VAL A 60 19.34 -16.75 -27.71
C VAL A 60 20.46 -17.55 -28.39
N ALA A 61 21.65 -16.96 -28.53
CA ALA A 61 22.78 -17.59 -29.19
C ALA A 61 23.40 -18.71 -28.33
N ASP A 62 23.45 -18.50 -27.02
CA ASP A 62 24.01 -19.42 -26.04
C ASP A 62 23.05 -19.56 -24.85
N PRO A 63 22.06 -20.46 -24.94
CA PRO A 63 21.03 -20.63 -23.90
C PRO A 63 21.64 -21.03 -22.56
N PRO A 64 21.14 -20.47 -21.44
CA PRO A 64 21.64 -20.80 -20.12
C PRO A 64 21.19 -22.21 -19.69
N ASP A 65 21.93 -22.82 -18.76
CA ASP A 65 21.53 -24.07 -18.10
C ASP A 65 20.30 -23.85 -17.21
N VAL A 66 20.26 -22.69 -16.54
CA VAL A 66 19.18 -22.29 -15.62
C VAL A 66 18.68 -20.88 -15.95
N VAL A 67 17.37 -20.67 -15.96
CA VAL A 67 16.79 -19.32 -15.98
C VAL A 67 15.95 -19.08 -14.73
N VAL A 68 16.27 -17.99 -14.03
CA VAL A 68 15.53 -17.50 -12.86
C VAL A 68 14.63 -16.35 -13.26
N ILE A 69 13.33 -16.55 -13.11
CA ILE A 69 12.29 -15.55 -13.37
C ILE A 69 11.80 -14.97 -12.04
N THR A 70 12.16 -13.72 -11.76
CA THR A 70 11.85 -13.08 -10.47
C THR A 70 10.45 -12.50 -10.40
N THR A 71 9.91 -12.03 -11.53
CA THR A 71 8.58 -11.42 -11.58
C THR A 71 7.83 -11.73 -12.87
N ALA A 72 6.52 -11.85 -12.74
CA ALA A 72 5.60 -12.03 -13.87
C ALA A 72 5.70 -10.90 -14.91
N ILE A 73 5.86 -9.66 -14.43
CA ILE A 73 5.96 -8.48 -15.30
C ILE A 73 7.29 -8.45 -16.01
N GLY A 74 8.38 -8.79 -15.33
CA GLY A 74 9.71 -8.78 -15.92
C GLY A 74 9.83 -9.75 -17.08
N LEU A 75 9.31 -10.97 -16.94
CA LEU A 75 9.25 -11.94 -18.03
C LEU A 75 8.43 -11.43 -19.23
N ARG A 76 7.22 -10.90 -18.99
CA ARG A 76 6.37 -10.38 -20.06
C ARG A 76 7.01 -9.18 -20.77
N SER A 77 7.61 -8.27 -20.03
CA SER A 77 8.33 -7.12 -20.59
C SER A 77 9.54 -7.57 -21.41
N TRP A 78 10.28 -8.58 -20.94
CA TRP A 78 11.40 -9.14 -21.68
C TRP A 78 10.95 -9.76 -23.00
N HIS A 79 9.93 -10.63 -22.95
CA HIS A 79 9.39 -11.28 -24.14
C HIS A 79 8.85 -10.25 -25.14
N GLY A 80 8.05 -9.28 -24.68
CA GLY A 80 7.52 -8.23 -25.55
C GLY A 80 8.60 -7.36 -26.18
N ALA A 81 9.68 -7.05 -25.44
CA ALA A 81 10.84 -6.35 -25.99
C ALA A 81 11.54 -7.22 -27.05
N ALA A 82 11.73 -8.51 -26.79
CA ALA A 82 12.30 -9.44 -27.76
C ALA A 82 11.43 -9.56 -29.02
N GLU A 83 10.10 -9.64 -28.89
CA GLU A 83 9.15 -9.66 -30.00
C GLU A 83 9.26 -8.40 -30.87
N SER A 84 9.36 -7.22 -30.26
CA SER A 84 9.53 -5.95 -30.99
C SER A 84 10.81 -5.90 -31.83
N HIS A 85 11.76 -6.80 -31.58
CA HIS A 85 13.01 -6.95 -32.32
C HIS A 85 13.11 -8.26 -33.11
N GLY A 86 12.00 -9.00 -33.28
CA GLY A 86 11.96 -10.26 -34.03
C GLY A 86 12.64 -11.45 -33.33
N LEU A 87 12.93 -11.34 -32.03
CA LEU A 87 13.61 -12.36 -31.23
C LEU A 87 12.68 -13.18 -30.32
N GLY A 88 11.38 -12.84 -30.24
CA GLY A 88 10.45 -13.45 -29.27
C GLY A 88 10.39 -14.98 -29.31
N ASP A 89 10.17 -15.56 -30.49
CA ASP A 89 10.14 -17.02 -30.68
C ASP A 89 11.48 -17.69 -30.38
N ALA A 90 12.59 -17.05 -30.77
CA ALA A 90 13.93 -17.57 -30.53
C ALA A 90 14.26 -17.54 -29.03
N LEU A 91 13.88 -16.48 -28.34
CA LEU A 91 14.01 -16.35 -26.89
C LEU A 91 13.18 -17.41 -26.18
N ARG A 92 11.89 -17.56 -26.51
CA ARG A 92 11.03 -18.61 -25.91
C ARG A 92 11.67 -19.99 -26.05
N ARG A 93 12.17 -20.34 -27.25
CA ARG A 93 12.84 -21.64 -27.48
C ARG A 93 14.13 -21.78 -26.67
N ALA A 94 14.95 -20.73 -26.55
CA ALA A 94 16.15 -20.75 -25.73
C ALA A 94 15.82 -20.97 -24.25
N LEU A 95 14.84 -20.23 -23.72
CA LEU A 95 14.38 -20.38 -22.34
C LEU A 95 13.77 -21.76 -22.07
N GLY A 96 13.06 -22.34 -23.04
CA GLY A 96 12.47 -23.67 -22.92
C GLY A 96 13.47 -24.83 -22.92
N ARG A 97 14.75 -24.57 -23.24
CA ARG A 97 15.84 -25.55 -23.10
C ARG A 97 16.51 -25.49 -21.72
N ALA A 98 16.33 -24.39 -21.01
CA ALA A 98 16.89 -24.19 -19.68
C ALA A 98 15.99 -24.81 -18.60
N THR A 99 16.56 -25.04 -17.42
CA THR A 99 15.77 -25.31 -16.22
C THR A 99 15.13 -24.01 -15.75
N VAL A 100 13.80 -23.89 -15.87
CA VAL A 100 13.07 -22.66 -15.52
C VAL A 100 12.68 -22.67 -14.06
N LEU A 101 13.24 -21.73 -13.30
CA LEU A 101 12.98 -21.51 -11.88
C LEU A 101 12.29 -20.17 -11.69
N THR A 102 11.37 -20.09 -10.72
CA THR A 102 10.61 -18.85 -10.49
C THR A 102 10.63 -18.44 -9.03
N ARG A 103 10.66 -17.13 -8.76
CA ARG A 103 10.60 -16.55 -7.40
C ARG A 103 9.16 -16.49 -6.87
N GLY A 104 8.29 -17.42 -7.26
CA GLY A 104 6.93 -17.52 -6.74
C GLY A 104 5.82 -17.63 -7.80
N PRO A 105 4.57 -17.86 -7.36
CA PRO A 105 3.48 -18.35 -8.21
C PRO A 105 3.06 -17.39 -9.32
N LYS A 106 3.27 -16.07 -9.15
CA LYS A 106 2.97 -15.09 -10.20
C LYS A 106 3.95 -15.21 -11.37
N ALA A 107 5.24 -15.39 -11.08
CA ALA A 107 6.26 -15.58 -12.10
C ALA A 107 6.05 -16.92 -12.81
N ALA A 108 5.74 -17.98 -12.06
CA ALA A 108 5.34 -19.27 -12.62
C ALA A 108 4.16 -19.18 -13.59
N GLY A 109 3.07 -18.51 -13.19
CA GLY A 109 1.91 -18.31 -14.07
C GLY A 109 2.24 -17.56 -15.37
N ALA A 110 3.16 -16.59 -15.32
CA ALA A 110 3.62 -15.89 -16.51
C ALA A 110 4.47 -16.78 -17.43
N ALA A 111 5.34 -17.62 -16.86
CA ALA A 111 6.15 -18.57 -17.59
C ALA A 111 5.29 -19.62 -18.31
N LEU A 112 4.30 -20.18 -17.61
CA LEU A 112 3.33 -21.11 -18.19
C LEU A 112 2.52 -20.48 -19.33
N THR A 113 2.13 -19.21 -19.21
CA THR A 113 1.42 -18.47 -20.28
C THR A 113 2.28 -18.33 -21.54
N LEU A 114 3.60 -18.25 -21.38
CA LEU A 114 4.55 -18.24 -22.51
C LEU A 114 4.91 -19.66 -23.00
N GLY A 115 4.29 -20.71 -22.46
CA GLY A 115 4.55 -22.10 -22.84
C GLY A 115 5.87 -22.65 -22.29
N LEU A 116 6.41 -22.08 -21.22
CA LEU A 116 7.60 -22.60 -20.53
C LEU A 116 7.18 -23.60 -19.45
N ASP A 117 7.91 -24.71 -19.33
CA ASP A 117 7.74 -25.65 -18.23
C ASP A 117 8.52 -25.19 -16.99
N VAL A 118 7.84 -25.04 -15.86
CA VAL A 118 8.43 -24.49 -14.63
C VAL A 118 8.86 -25.65 -13.74
N ALA A 119 10.17 -25.88 -13.66
CA ALA A 119 10.75 -26.97 -12.87
C ALA A 119 10.54 -26.76 -11.36
N TRP A 120 10.61 -25.51 -10.89
CA TRP A 120 10.39 -25.19 -9.48
C TRP A 120 9.99 -23.72 -9.27
N SER A 121 9.23 -23.47 -8.20
CA SER A 121 8.82 -22.14 -7.75
C SER A 121 9.06 -21.98 -6.25
N ALA A 122 9.70 -20.88 -5.86
CA ALA A 122 9.93 -20.52 -4.47
C ALA A 122 8.61 -20.49 -3.66
N PRO A 123 8.46 -21.32 -2.61
CA PRO A 123 7.21 -21.43 -1.86
C PRO A 123 6.80 -20.12 -1.17
N SER A 124 7.76 -19.39 -0.58
CA SER A 124 7.49 -18.12 0.10
C SER A 124 7.77 -16.90 -0.77
N ALA A 125 8.11 -17.12 -2.05
CA ALA A 125 8.50 -16.09 -3.01
C ALA A 125 9.74 -15.26 -2.57
N ARG A 126 10.62 -15.84 -1.74
CA ARG A 126 11.83 -15.16 -1.27
C ARG A 126 13.01 -15.42 -2.21
N SER A 127 13.85 -14.40 -2.41
CA SER A 127 15.05 -14.52 -3.24
C SER A 127 16.08 -15.49 -2.67
N ALA A 128 16.20 -15.57 -1.34
CA ALA A 128 17.10 -16.51 -0.67
C ALA A 128 16.78 -17.97 -1.02
N GLU A 129 15.50 -18.36 -1.01
CA GLU A 129 15.08 -19.72 -1.40
C GLU A 129 15.49 -20.06 -2.83
N VAL A 130 15.47 -19.09 -3.74
CA VAL A 130 15.89 -19.29 -5.13
C VAL A 130 17.40 -19.53 -5.20
N VAL A 131 18.19 -18.75 -4.46
CA VAL A 131 19.65 -18.92 -4.40
C VAL A 131 20.00 -20.29 -3.84
N ASP A 132 19.39 -20.68 -2.72
CA ASP A 132 19.61 -21.97 -2.07
C ASP A 132 19.24 -23.13 -3.00
N HIS A 133 18.11 -23.02 -3.71
CA HIS A 133 17.66 -24.05 -4.64
C HIS A 133 18.59 -24.20 -5.84
N VAL A 134 19.05 -23.10 -6.44
CA VAL A 134 20.03 -23.16 -7.56
C VAL A 134 21.32 -23.79 -7.09
N ALA A 135 21.85 -23.37 -5.94
CA ALA A 135 23.08 -23.92 -5.37
C ALA A 135 22.98 -25.43 -5.07
N ALA A 136 21.79 -25.93 -4.71
CA ALA A 136 21.56 -27.34 -4.41
C ALA A 136 21.32 -28.21 -5.66
N THR A 137 20.84 -27.63 -6.77
CA THR A 137 20.36 -28.39 -7.94
C THR A 137 21.20 -28.21 -9.20
N ALA A 138 21.95 -27.12 -9.31
CA ALA A 138 22.87 -26.85 -10.41
C ALA A 138 24.33 -26.98 -9.95
N GLY A 139 25.19 -27.49 -10.84
CA GLY A 139 26.62 -27.63 -10.55
C GLY A 139 27.37 -26.30 -10.60
N PRO A 140 28.49 -26.14 -9.86
CA PRO A 140 29.38 -24.99 -10.01
C PRO A 140 29.80 -24.79 -11.48
N GLY A 141 29.90 -23.54 -11.93
CA GLY A 141 30.21 -23.19 -13.32
C GLY A 141 29.02 -23.23 -14.29
N SER A 142 27.84 -23.69 -13.86
CA SER A 142 26.62 -23.62 -14.69
C SER A 142 26.29 -22.16 -15.03
N THR A 143 25.75 -21.97 -16.22
CA THR A 143 25.29 -20.67 -16.71
C THR A 143 23.88 -20.38 -16.22
N VAL A 144 23.70 -19.22 -15.58
CA VAL A 144 22.42 -18.82 -14.99
C VAL A 144 21.99 -17.47 -15.54
N ALA A 145 20.83 -17.41 -16.20
CA ALA A 145 20.21 -16.15 -16.56
C ALA A 145 19.25 -15.69 -15.45
N VAL A 146 19.42 -14.47 -14.93
CA VAL A 146 18.56 -13.91 -13.87
C VAL A 146 17.81 -12.71 -14.42
N GLN A 147 16.48 -12.84 -14.57
CA GLN A 147 15.61 -11.72 -14.92
C GLN A 147 15.38 -10.84 -13.69
N LEU A 148 15.74 -9.55 -13.74
CA LEU A 148 15.68 -8.63 -12.60
C LEU A 148 14.29 -8.05 -12.33
N ASP A 149 13.96 -7.83 -11.06
CA ASP A 149 12.71 -7.21 -10.63
C ASP A 149 12.69 -5.67 -10.68
N GLY A 150 13.67 -5.08 -11.36
CA GLY A 150 13.84 -3.65 -11.57
C GLY A 150 14.35 -2.86 -10.36
N GLY A 151 14.76 -3.54 -9.28
CA GLY A 151 15.53 -2.94 -8.20
C GLY A 151 16.88 -2.39 -8.65
N THR A 152 17.53 -1.63 -7.78
CA THR A 152 18.87 -1.05 -8.01
C THR A 152 20.00 -2.05 -7.74
N THR A 153 19.72 -3.17 -7.08
CA THR A 153 20.66 -4.23 -6.70
C THR A 153 20.18 -5.59 -7.21
N ASP A 154 21.12 -6.45 -7.62
CA ASP A 154 20.83 -7.81 -8.07
C ASP A 154 21.23 -8.83 -7.00
N HIS A 155 20.41 -8.96 -5.95
CA HIS A 155 20.75 -9.85 -4.85
C HIS A 155 20.88 -11.32 -5.30
N ILE A 156 20.09 -11.77 -6.27
CA ILE A 156 20.15 -13.19 -6.70
C ILE A 156 21.43 -13.42 -7.50
N GLY A 157 21.69 -12.58 -8.52
CA GLY A 157 22.86 -12.73 -9.36
C GLY A 157 24.17 -12.51 -8.61
N GLU A 158 24.23 -11.56 -7.68
CA GLU A 158 25.42 -11.33 -6.84
C GLU A 158 25.76 -12.56 -5.98
N HIS A 159 24.76 -13.17 -5.32
CA HIS A 159 24.99 -14.35 -4.48
C HIS A 159 25.35 -15.59 -5.31
N LEU A 160 24.72 -15.79 -6.48
CA LEU A 160 25.04 -16.90 -7.37
C LEU A 160 26.45 -16.74 -7.98
N ALA A 161 26.83 -15.53 -8.39
CA ALA A 161 28.18 -15.28 -8.89
C ALA A 161 29.23 -15.56 -7.80
N ALA A 162 28.97 -15.15 -6.55
CA ALA A 162 29.83 -15.46 -5.41
C ALA A 162 29.95 -16.98 -5.12
N ALA A 163 28.91 -17.75 -5.45
CA ALA A 163 28.91 -19.21 -5.36
C ALA A 163 29.55 -19.93 -6.58
N GLY A 164 30.13 -19.19 -7.53
CA GLY A 164 30.86 -19.75 -8.67
C GLY A 164 30.01 -20.06 -9.91
N PHE A 165 28.80 -19.52 -10.01
CA PHE A 165 27.97 -19.62 -11.22
C PHE A 165 28.34 -18.55 -12.25
N VAL A 166 28.15 -18.86 -13.53
CA VAL A 166 28.32 -17.89 -14.62
C VAL A 166 27.00 -17.15 -14.83
N VAL A 167 26.86 -15.98 -14.22
CA VAL A 167 25.57 -15.26 -14.17
C VAL A 167 25.43 -14.24 -15.30
N ARG A 168 24.31 -14.31 -16.03
CA ARG A 168 23.86 -13.29 -16.98
C ARG A 168 22.63 -12.58 -16.44
N VAL A 169 22.76 -11.30 -16.17
CA VAL A 169 21.70 -10.49 -15.58
C VAL A 169 20.86 -9.82 -16.68
N VAL A 170 19.54 -9.96 -16.60
CA VAL A 170 18.59 -9.42 -17.59
C VAL A 170 17.76 -8.28 -16.99
N PRO A 171 18.15 -7.01 -17.21
CA PRO A 171 17.41 -5.84 -16.72
C PRO A 171 16.25 -5.51 -17.66
N VAL A 172 15.01 -5.68 -17.18
CA VAL A 172 13.79 -5.61 -18.01
C VAL A 172 12.95 -4.35 -17.80
N TYR A 173 13.09 -3.73 -16.62
CA TYR A 173 12.57 -2.41 -16.29
C TYR A 173 13.39 -1.88 -15.10
N ARG A 174 13.25 -0.59 -14.76
CA ARG A 174 13.78 -0.03 -13.50
C ARG A 174 12.71 0.71 -12.73
N TRP A 175 12.80 0.64 -11.42
CA TRP A 175 12.05 1.53 -10.53
C TRP A 175 12.75 2.87 -10.45
N ALA A 176 12.00 3.94 -10.65
CA ALA A 176 12.43 5.30 -10.40
C ALA A 176 11.49 5.96 -9.38
N VAL A 177 11.95 7.05 -8.76
CA VAL A 177 11.05 8.02 -8.12
C VAL A 177 10.19 8.66 -9.23
N PRO A 178 8.91 9.00 -8.98
CA PRO A 178 8.09 9.72 -9.94
C PRO A 178 8.76 11.01 -10.44
N ASP A 179 8.56 11.35 -11.71
CA ASP A 179 9.16 12.56 -12.30
C ASP A 179 8.59 13.84 -11.66
N ASP A 180 7.31 13.80 -11.26
CA ASP A 180 6.68 14.80 -10.41
C ASP A 180 6.49 14.22 -8.99
N PRO A 181 7.25 14.69 -7.99
CA PRO A 181 7.11 14.23 -6.62
C PRO A 181 5.91 14.86 -5.89
N ALA A 182 5.25 15.90 -6.44
CA ALA A 182 4.21 16.64 -5.74
C ALA A 182 3.00 15.79 -5.31
N PRO A 183 2.47 14.85 -6.11
CA PRO A 183 1.41 13.95 -5.67
C PRO A 183 1.82 13.06 -4.48
N ALA A 184 3.03 12.53 -4.49
CA ALA A 184 3.58 11.74 -3.39
C ALA A 184 3.79 12.60 -2.14
N GLY A 185 4.28 13.84 -2.30
CA GLY A 185 4.41 14.81 -1.22
C GLY A 185 3.07 15.17 -0.58
N ARG A 186 2.01 15.34 -1.37
CA ARG A 186 0.64 15.54 -0.85
C ARG A 186 0.15 14.33 -0.07
N LEU A 187 0.44 13.11 -0.54
CA LEU A 187 0.11 11.89 0.20
C LEU A 187 0.89 11.80 1.51
N VAL A 188 2.18 12.16 1.53
CA VAL A 188 2.99 12.24 2.76
C VAL A 188 2.36 13.23 3.75
N ALA A 189 2.04 14.44 3.32
CA ALA A 189 1.37 15.44 4.16
C ALA A 189 0.04 14.90 4.68
N ALA A 190 -0.74 14.22 3.85
CA ALA A 190 -2.02 13.65 4.25
C ALA A 190 -1.89 12.54 5.32
N ILE A 191 -0.82 11.74 5.28
CA ILE A 191 -0.48 10.75 6.30
C ILE A 191 -0.11 11.44 7.61
N VAL A 192 0.78 12.44 7.54
CA VAL A 192 1.19 13.25 8.71
C VAL A 192 -0.02 13.90 9.37
N ASP A 193 -0.97 14.42 8.59
CA ASP A 193 -2.17 15.05 9.12
C ASP A 193 -3.28 14.06 9.53
N ARG A 194 -3.07 12.74 9.40
CA ARG A 194 -4.10 11.70 9.57
C ARG A 194 -5.40 11.99 8.81
N SER A 195 -5.26 12.60 7.63
CA SER A 195 -6.37 12.93 6.73
C SER A 195 -6.67 11.83 5.72
N VAL A 196 -5.75 10.86 5.58
CA VAL A 196 -6.03 9.52 5.03
C VAL A 196 -6.19 8.52 6.18
N ASP A 197 -7.08 7.54 6.00
CA ASP A 197 -7.32 6.46 6.96
C ASP A 197 -6.46 5.23 6.67
N ALA A 198 -6.01 5.07 5.42
CA ALA A 198 -5.08 4.01 5.03
C ALA A 198 -4.19 4.41 3.86
N VAL A 199 -3.07 3.71 3.71
CA VAL A 199 -2.18 3.78 2.54
C VAL A 199 -1.92 2.37 2.03
N THR A 200 -2.04 2.21 0.73
CA THR A 200 -1.87 0.91 0.06
C THR A 200 -0.50 0.83 -0.60
N PHE A 201 0.12 -0.35 -0.53
CA PHE A 201 1.41 -0.65 -1.13
C PHE A 201 1.36 -1.95 -1.92
N THR A 202 1.65 -1.85 -3.22
CA THR A 202 1.62 -3.01 -4.13
C THR A 202 2.99 -3.61 -4.40
N ALA A 203 4.05 -3.01 -3.84
CA ALA A 203 5.43 -3.48 -3.99
C ALA A 203 6.33 -2.93 -2.87
N ALA A 204 7.34 -3.71 -2.46
CA ALA A 204 8.33 -3.30 -1.47
C ALA A 204 9.03 -1.95 -1.76
N PRO A 205 9.40 -1.60 -3.00
CA PRO A 205 10.01 -0.31 -3.28
C PRO A 205 9.05 0.87 -3.09
N ALA A 206 7.74 0.68 -3.20
CA ALA A 206 6.77 1.75 -2.98
C ALA A 206 6.78 2.23 -1.51
N VAL A 207 7.03 1.32 -0.56
CA VAL A 207 7.22 1.63 0.86
C VAL A 207 8.51 2.43 1.05
N ARG A 208 9.64 1.90 0.59
CA ARG A 208 10.95 2.55 0.73
C ARG A 208 10.98 3.95 0.11
N ASN A 209 10.39 4.09 -1.07
CA ASN A 209 10.32 5.38 -1.74
C ASN A 209 9.40 6.36 -1.02
N LEU A 210 8.29 5.92 -0.42
CA LEU A 210 7.45 6.79 0.41
C LEU A 210 8.28 7.40 1.56
N PHE A 211 9.08 6.58 2.24
CA PHE A 211 9.93 7.04 3.33
C PHE A 211 11.09 7.92 2.85
N ALA A 212 11.68 7.64 1.68
CA ALA A 212 12.67 8.52 1.07
C ALA A 212 12.08 9.90 0.73
N ILE A 213 10.88 9.93 0.14
CA ILE A 213 10.15 11.17 -0.16
C ILE A 213 9.81 11.92 1.13
N ALA A 214 9.29 11.23 2.14
CA ALA A 214 9.02 11.83 3.44
C ALA A 214 10.29 12.37 4.10
N GLY A 215 11.42 11.65 3.99
CA GLY A 215 12.72 12.07 4.50
C GLY A 215 13.23 13.36 3.84
N ALA A 216 13.04 13.52 2.53
CA ALA A 216 13.36 14.76 1.82
C ALA A 216 12.57 15.98 2.32
N HIS A 217 11.43 15.76 2.97
CA HIS A 217 10.60 16.79 3.61
C HIS A 217 10.74 16.85 5.14
N GLY A 218 11.67 16.09 5.74
CA GLY A 218 11.83 16.01 7.20
C GLY A 218 10.70 15.28 7.94
N ALA A 219 9.78 14.65 7.23
CA ALA A 219 8.55 14.05 7.77
C ALA A 219 8.61 12.53 7.98
N ALA A 220 9.76 11.88 7.73
CA ALA A 220 9.88 10.42 7.81
C ALA A 220 9.52 9.86 9.21
N GLY A 221 9.87 10.57 10.28
CA GLY A 221 9.52 10.18 11.65
C GLY A 221 8.01 10.22 11.89
N GLU A 222 7.35 11.28 11.45
CA GLU A 222 5.90 11.46 11.62
C GLU A 222 5.09 10.44 10.80
N VAL A 223 5.54 10.14 9.57
CA VAL A 223 4.96 9.06 8.75
C VAL A 223 5.12 7.70 9.45
N ARG A 224 6.30 7.44 10.02
CA ARG A 224 6.55 6.20 10.79
C ARG A 224 5.64 6.10 12.00
N ASP A 225 5.45 7.18 12.75
CA ASP A 225 4.56 7.21 13.90
C ASP A 225 3.10 6.97 13.48
N ALA A 226 2.62 7.64 12.44
CA ALA A 226 1.23 7.51 11.97
C ALA A 226 0.90 6.08 11.52
N LEU A 227 1.78 5.47 10.72
CA LEU A 227 1.59 4.10 10.21
C LEU A 227 1.91 3.04 11.28
N GLY A 228 2.97 3.23 12.06
CA GLY A 228 3.44 2.27 13.06
C GLY A 228 2.52 2.16 14.28
N ARG A 229 1.83 3.24 14.66
CA ARG A 229 0.84 3.23 15.74
C ARG A 229 -0.56 2.79 15.28
N GLY A 230 -0.75 2.56 13.98
CA GLY A 230 -2.04 2.19 13.40
C GLY A 230 -3.06 3.34 13.37
N GLU A 231 -2.60 4.59 13.39
CA GLU A 231 -3.47 5.77 13.20
C GLU A 231 -3.84 5.95 11.72
N VAL A 232 -2.96 5.50 10.83
CA VAL A 232 -3.21 5.29 9.40
C VAL A 232 -2.86 3.84 9.09
N ASP A 233 -3.77 3.08 8.49
CA ASP A 233 -3.51 1.66 8.21
C ASP A 233 -2.54 1.52 7.02
N ALA A 234 -1.52 0.67 7.15
CA ALA A 234 -0.73 0.22 6.01
C ALA A 234 -1.34 -1.06 5.43
N VAL A 235 -1.71 -1.05 4.14
CA VAL A 235 -2.28 -2.21 3.45
C VAL A 235 -1.30 -2.70 2.39
N CYS A 236 -0.66 -3.84 2.63
CA CYS A 236 0.34 -4.42 1.76
C CYS A 236 -0.24 -5.56 0.92
N ILE A 237 0.02 -5.58 -0.39
CA ILE A 237 -0.54 -6.63 -1.28
C ILE A 237 0.00 -8.04 -0.99
N GLY A 238 1.13 -8.17 -0.30
CA GLY A 238 1.77 -9.46 -0.02
C GLY A 238 3.02 -9.36 0.85
N SER A 239 3.60 -10.52 1.17
CA SER A 239 4.68 -10.71 2.15
C SER A 239 5.89 -9.80 1.95
N ALA A 240 6.47 -9.76 0.74
CA ALA A 240 7.65 -8.93 0.47
C ALA A 240 7.40 -7.42 0.72
N CYS A 241 6.16 -6.96 0.49
CA CYS A 241 5.77 -5.58 0.76
C CYS A 241 5.60 -5.33 2.27
N ALA A 242 5.02 -6.30 2.98
CA ALA A 242 4.86 -6.24 4.43
C ALA A 242 6.21 -6.31 5.16
N GLU A 243 7.15 -7.12 4.68
CA GLU A 243 8.53 -7.17 5.20
C GLU A 243 9.24 -5.82 5.04
N ALA A 244 9.07 -5.14 3.89
CA ALA A 244 9.58 -3.80 3.69
C ALA A 244 8.92 -2.75 4.60
N ALA A 245 7.62 -2.88 4.87
CA ALA A 245 6.91 -2.04 5.84
C ALA A 245 7.41 -2.27 7.27
N ALA A 246 7.63 -3.54 7.66
CA ALA A 246 8.16 -3.90 8.97
C ALA A 246 9.57 -3.35 9.20
N ALA A 247 10.43 -3.34 8.17
CA ALA A 247 11.76 -2.72 8.24
C ALA A 247 11.71 -1.21 8.53
N GLU A 248 10.60 -0.55 8.19
CA GLU A 248 10.35 0.87 8.50
C GLU A 248 9.60 1.09 9.83
N GLY A 249 9.37 0.03 10.61
CA GLY A 249 8.66 0.09 11.90
C GLY A 249 7.14 -0.13 11.81
N ILE A 250 6.63 -0.54 10.65
CA ILE A 250 5.20 -0.80 10.45
C ILE A 250 4.93 -2.32 10.60
N THR A 251 4.72 -2.76 11.84
CA THR A 251 4.50 -4.19 12.15
C THR A 251 3.05 -4.63 12.00
N GLY A 252 2.10 -3.69 12.00
CA GLY A 252 0.65 -3.95 11.91
C GLY A 252 0.07 -3.91 10.48
N ALA A 253 0.88 -4.13 9.44
CA ALA A 253 0.40 -4.04 8.07
C ALA A 253 -0.68 -5.10 7.76
N ILE A 254 -1.78 -4.67 7.14
CA ILE A 254 -2.86 -5.56 6.67
C ILE A 254 -2.40 -6.24 5.39
N VAL A 255 -2.44 -7.57 5.34
CA VAL A 255 -2.02 -8.38 4.19
C VAL A 255 -3.15 -9.34 3.79
N PRO A 256 -3.54 -9.43 2.51
CA PRO A 256 -4.55 -10.39 2.06
C PRO A 256 -3.99 -11.81 1.96
N ASP A 257 -4.87 -12.81 2.10
CA ASP A 257 -4.54 -14.23 1.89
C ASP A 257 -4.09 -14.52 0.44
N HIS A 258 -4.58 -13.72 -0.50
CA HIS A 258 -4.23 -13.80 -1.92
C HIS A 258 -3.65 -12.48 -2.41
N PHE A 259 -2.48 -12.55 -3.04
CA PHE A 259 -1.73 -11.34 -3.44
C PHE A 259 -2.28 -10.69 -4.72
N ARG A 260 -3.53 -10.21 -4.70
CA ARG A 260 -4.24 -9.57 -5.82
C ARG A 260 -4.98 -8.32 -5.33
N LEU A 261 -5.19 -7.33 -6.22
CA LEU A 261 -5.84 -6.05 -5.86
C LEU A 261 -7.23 -6.24 -5.22
N GLY A 262 -8.10 -7.05 -5.83
CA GLY A 262 -9.43 -7.31 -5.28
C GLY A 262 -9.41 -7.92 -3.87
N ALA A 263 -8.47 -8.84 -3.60
CA ALA A 263 -8.30 -9.46 -2.30
C ALA A 263 -7.70 -8.49 -1.27
N MET A 264 -6.78 -7.61 -1.69
CA MET A 264 -6.24 -6.53 -0.85
C MET A 264 -7.35 -5.58 -0.40
N VAL A 265 -8.22 -5.16 -1.31
CA VAL A 265 -9.39 -4.32 -0.99
C VAL A 265 -10.36 -5.06 -0.06
N GLN A 266 -10.60 -6.37 -0.25
CA GLN A 266 -11.42 -7.15 0.69
C GLN A 266 -10.78 -7.22 2.09
N ALA A 267 -9.46 -7.39 2.17
CA ALA A 267 -8.77 -7.47 3.44
C ALA A 267 -8.92 -6.16 4.23
N TYR A 268 -8.78 -5.02 3.54
CA TYR A 268 -9.00 -3.72 4.18
C TYR A 268 -10.46 -3.53 4.61
N VAL A 269 -11.43 -3.87 3.76
CA VAL A 269 -12.87 -3.83 4.11
C VAL A 269 -13.17 -4.66 5.36
N ARG A 270 -12.63 -5.87 5.47
CA ARG A 270 -12.79 -6.70 6.66
C ARG A 270 -12.15 -6.08 7.90
N ALA A 271 -10.96 -5.49 7.76
CA ALA A 271 -10.23 -4.87 8.86
C ALA A 271 -10.94 -3.62 9.43
N VAL A 272 -11.79 -2.96 8.64
CA VAL A 272 -12.53 -1.77 9.07
C VAL A 272 -14.01 -2.00 9.32
N ALA A 273 -14.53 -3.21 9.09
CA ALA A 273 -15.96 -3.52 9.20
C ALA A 273 -16.56 -3.15 10.57
N ASP A 274 -15.81 -3.40 11.64
CA ASP A 274 -16.27 -3.15 13.02
C ASP A 274 -15.90 -1.75 13.53
N ARG A 275 -15.38 -0.86 12.67
CA ARG A 275 -15.02 0.51 13.05
C ARG A 275 -16.19 1.47 13.03
N ALA A 276 -17.29 1.11 12.36
CA ALA A 276 -18.53 1.87 12.44
C ALA A 276 -19.08 1.82 13.87
N ARG A 277 -19.42 2.99 14.43
CA ARG A 277 -19.96 3.09 15.79
C ARG A 277 -21.29 3.81 15.78
N THR A 278 -22.27 3.27 16.49
CA THR A 278 -23.59 3.88 16.64
C THR A 278 -23.77 4.43 18.05
N PHE A 279 -24.30 5.65 18.13
CA PHE A 279 -24.57 6.37 19.37
C PHE A 279 -26.02 6.85 19.37
N MET A 280 -26.63 6.92 20.55
CA MET A 280 -27.85 7.70 20.74
C MET A 280 -27.46 9.07 21.30
N LEU A 281 -27.61 10.12 20.49
CA LEU A 281 -27.30 11.51 20.85
C LEU A 281 -28.59 12.32 20.88
N ASP A 282 -28.97 12.83 22.06
CA ASP A 282 -30.24 13.56 22.27
C ASP A 282 -31.45 12.82 21.65
N GLY A 283 -31.54 11.51 21.91
CA GLY A 283 -32.61 10.65 21.38
C GLY A 283 -32.52 10.32 19.88
N THR A 284 -31.51 10.82 19.17
CA THR A 284 -31.29 10.55 17.74
C THR A 284 -30.18 9.51 17.56
N ARG A 285 -30.44 8.50 16.72
CA ARG A 285 -29.41 7.52 16.35
C ARG A 285 -28.43 8.14 15.37
N VAL A 286 -27.14 8.04 15.70
CA VAL A 286 -26.03 8.58 14.92
C VAL A 286 -24.98 7.49 14.71
N THR A 287 -24.75 7.12 13.45
CA THR A 287 -23.71 6.15 13.07
C THR A 287 -22.52 6.87 12.48
N VAL A 288 -21.33 6.61 13.01
CA VAL A 288 -20.06 7.21 12.56
C VAL A 288 -19.21 6.12 11.91
N GLN A 289 -18.83 6.33 10.65
CA GLN A 289 -17.96 5.46 9.88
C GLN A 289 -16.89 6.29 9.17
N GLY A 290 -15.64 6.15 9.60
CA GLY A 290 -14.56 7.04 9.15
C GLY A 290 -14.91 8.50 9.45
N ARG A 291 -15.07 9.30 8.40
CA ARG A 291 -15.49 10.70 8.46
C ARG A 291 -16.97 10.92 8.17
N LEU A 292 -17.67 9.88 7.75
CA LEU A 292 -19.09 9.96 7.43
C LEU A 292 -19.91 9.73 8.69
N VAL A 293 -20.86 10.62 8.93
CA VAL A 293 -21.82 10.52 10.03
C VAL A 293 -23.22 10.47 9.45
N SER A 294 -23.90 9.35 9.68
CA SER A 294 -25.29 9.13 9.29
C SER A 294 -26.20 9.43 10.48
N ILE A 295 -27.15 10.33 10.29
CA ILE A 295 -28.04 10.82 11.35
C ILE A 295 -29.47 10.43 10.97
N ASP A 296 -30.11 9.62 11.81
CA ASP A 296 -31.47 9.15 11.56
C ASP A 296 -32.42 10.35 11.38
N GLY A 297 -33.16 10.34 10.27
CA GLY A 297 -34.09 11.41 9.89
C GLY A 297 -33.45 12.69 9.33
N HIS A 298 -32.11 12.78 9.26
CA HIS A 298 -31.40 14.01 8.84
C HIS A 298 -30.35 13.78 7.74
N GLY A 299 -30.02 12.52 7.42
CA GLY A 299 -29.14 12.15 6.32
C GLY A 299 -27.67 12.07 6.72
N ASP A 300 -26.81 12.05 5.70
CA ASP A 300 -25.37 11.83 5.85
C ASP A 300 -24.60 13.16 5.82
N VAL A 301 -23.61 13.28 6.70
CA VAL A 301 -22.74 14.45 6.80
C VAL A 301 -21.28 14.00 6.85
N GLU A 302 -20.45 14.57 5.98
CA GLU A 302 -19.01 14.33 5.99
C GLU A 302 -18.30 15.34 6.90
N LEU A 303 -17.56 14.84 7.88
CA LEU A 303 -16.77 15.62 8.81
C LEU A 303 -15.37 15.94 8.25
N SER A 304 -14.83 17.08 8.65
CA SER A 304 -13.40 17.36 8.54
C SER A 304 -12.58 16.51 9.53
N THR A 305 -11.25 16.55 9.40
CA THR A 305 -10.35 15.67 10.18
C THR A 305 -10.44 16.07 11.64
N ARG A 306 -10.39 17.38 11.89
CA ARG A 306 -10.50 17.96 13.22
C ARG A 306 -11.87 17.69 13.84
N GLU A 307 -12.95 17.80 13.06
CA GLU A 307 -14.31 17.48 13.56
C GLU A 307 -14.44 15.99 13.93
N ARG A 308 -13.96 15.08 13.08
CA ARG A 308 -13.91 13.63 13.39
C ARG A 308 -13.07 13.37 14.64
N ASP A 309 -11.89 13.96 14.76
CA ASP A 309 -10.96 13.71 15.87
C ASP A 309 -11.51 14.23 17.20
N VAL A 310 -12.17 15.40 17.18
CA VAL A 310 -12.90 15.92 18.35
C VAL A 310 -14.01 14.94 18.72
N PHE A 311 -14.84 14.52 17.76
CA PHE A 311 -15.91 13.56 18.03
C PHE A 311 -15.36 12.25 18.61
N ALA A 312 -14.33 11.66 18.00
CA ALA A 312 -13.70 10.42 18.45
C ALA A 312 -13.08 10.55 19.85
N ALA A 313 -12.47 11.70 20.16
CA ALA A 313 -11.92 11.96 21.49
C ALA A 313 -13.00 11.98 22.57
N LEU A 314 -14.16 12.59 22.29
CA LEU A 314 -15.31 12.62 23.20
C LEU A 314 -16.01 11.25 23.29
N ALA A 315 -16.17 10.57 22.15
CA ALA A 315 -16.81 9.26 22.04
C ALA A 315 -15.98 8.11 22.64
N ARG A 316 -14.70 8.34 22.94
CA ARG A 316 -13.82 7.33 23.56
C ARG A 316 -14.33 6.90 24.94
N ARG A 317 -14.91 7.84 25.70
CA ARG A 317 -15.54 7.60 27.02
C ARG A 317 -16.80 8.47 27.13
N PRO A 318 -17.95 8.02 26.60
CA PRO A 318 -19.20 8.76 26.72
C PRO A 318 -19.51 9.16 28.16
N GLY A 319 -20.04 10.38 28.34
CA GLY A 319 -20.32 11.00 29.64
C GLY A 319 -19.10 11.61 30.36
N ALA A 320 -17.88 11.22 30.00
CA ALA A 320 -16.67 11.77 30.61
C ALA A 320 -16.34 13.17 30.05
N VAL A 321 -15.91 14.07 30.93
CA VAL A 321 -15.49 15.43 30.54
C VAL A 321 -14.06 15.40 30.03
N VAL A 322 -13.87 15.84 28.78
CA VAL A 322 -12.56 16.07 28.18
C VAL A 322 -12.21 17.56 28.27
N PRO A 323 -11.11 17.94 28.94
CA PRO A 323 -10.69 19.34 29.02
C PRO A 323 -10.37 19.94 27.65
N LYS A 324 -10.63 21.25 27.49
CA LYS A 324 -10.33 21.97 26.24
C LYS A 324 -8.85 21.87 25.88
N THR A 325 -7.97 22.06 26.87
CA THR A 325 -6.52 21.93 26.71
C THR A 325 -6.11 20.53 26.29
N ALA A 326 -6.76 19.49 26.83
CA ALA A 326 -6.50 18.11 26.45
C ALA A 326 -6.96 17.82 25.01
N LEU A 327 -8.13 18.32 24.58
CA LEU A 327 -8.56 18.21 23.19
C LEU A 327 -7.57 18.89 22.25
N VAL A 328 -7.14 20.10 22.59
CA VAL A 328 -6.17 20.86 21.79
C VAL A 328 -4.87 20.09 21.63
N GLN A 329 -4.27 19.65 22.74
CA GLN A 329 -3.01 18.91 22.72
C GLN A 329 -3.11 17.58 21.98
N GLN A 330 -4.22 16.85 22.17
CA GLN A 330 -4.40 15.54 21.55
C GLN A 330 -4.61 15.65 20.03
N ILE A 331 -5.28 16.71 19.56
CA ILE A 331 -5.69 16.81 18.16
C ILE A 331 -4.68 17.66 17.37
N TRP A 332 -4.35 18.87 17.84
CA TRP A 332 -3.45 19.80 17.16
C TRP A 332 -1.97 19.65 17.53
N GLY A 333 -1.66 18.79 18.50
CA GLY A 333 -0.29 18.47 18.91
C GLY A 333 0.09 19.08 20.26
N SER A 334 1.09 18.50 20.90
CA SER A 334 1.46 18.77 22.30
C SER A 334 1.92 20.21 22.58
N GLY A 335 2.38 20.94 21.55
CA GLY A 335 2.80 22.34 21.65
C GLY A 335 1.66 23.36 21.54
N GLU A 336 0.49 22.96 21.05
CA GLU A 336 -0.65 23.86 20.85
C GLU A 336 -1.36 24.15 22.17
N ARG A 337 -1.73 25.41 22.39
CA ARG A 337 -2.35 25.91 23.62
C ARG A 337 -3.60 26.74 23.38
N ASP A 338 -3.92 27.10 22.13
CA ASP A 338 -5.10 27.88 21.83
C ASP A 338 -6.38 27.05 21.97
N THR A 339 -7.07 27.23 23.10
CA THR A 339 -8.36 26.57 23.38
C THR A 339 -9.48 27.03 22.46
N HIS A 340 -9.34 28.17 21.77
CA HIS A 340 -10.33 28.65 20.81
C HIS A 340 -10.50 27.68 19.63
N LEU A 341 -9.44 26.95 19.24
CA LEU A 341 -9.51 25.92 18.20
C LEU A 341 -10.52 24.81 18.54
N ALA A 342 -10.52 24.35 19.80
CA ALA A 342 -11.48 23.36 20.27
C ALA A 342 -12.91 23.93 20.31
N GLU A 343 -13.08 25.19 20.73
CA GLU A 343 -14.38 25.84 20.80
C GLU A 343 -15.04 25.99 19.42
N VAL A 344 -14.29 26.51 18.45
CA VAL A 344 -14.77 26.69 17.06
C VAL A 344 -15.07 25.33 16.43
N THR A 345 -14.22 24.34 16.64
CA THR A 345 -14.42 22.99 16.08
C THR A 345 -15.65 22.32 16.68
N VAL A 346 -15.87 22.42 17.99
CA VAL A 346 -17.08 21.89 18.64
C VAL A 346 -18.34 22.62 18.15
N ALA A 347 -18.30 23.94 17.99
CA ALA A 347 -19.43 24.70 17.47
C ALA A 347 -19.82 24.24 16.06
N ARG A 348 -18.85 24.06 15.16
CA ARG A 348 -19.08 23.54 13.80
C ARG A 348 -19.58 22.10 13.81
N LEU A 349 -18.98 21.24 14.63
CA LEU A 349 -19.40 19.84 14.78
C LEU A 349 -20.87 19.76 15.23
N ARG A 350 -21.28 20.54 16.23
CA ARG A 350 -22.69 20.61 16.65
C ARG A 350 -23.61 21.03 15.52
N GLN A 351 -23.22 22.04 14.75
CA GLN A 351 -23.99 22.51 13.60
C GLN A 351 -24.12 21.42 12.52
N ARG A 352 -23.03 20.70 12.24
CA ARG A 352 -23.01 19.57 11.29
C ARG A 352 -23.94 18.43 11.72
N LEU A 353 -24.02 18.16 13.02
CA LEU A 353 -24.86 17.10 13.58
C LEU A 353 -26.34 17.49 13.73
N GLY A 354 -26.72 18.73 13.43
CA GLY A 354 -28.10 19.19 13.56
C GLY A 354 -28.64 19.01 15.00
N PRO A 355 -29.88 18.52 15.19
CA PRO A 355 -30.44 18.28 16.52
C PRO A 355 -29.60 17.35 17.40
N ALA A 356 -29.00 16.30 16.82
CA ALA A 356 -28.13 15.37 17.53
C ALA A 356 -26.87 16.04 18.11
N GLY A 357 -26.49 17.23 17.60
CA GLY A 357 -25.40 18.03 18.15
C GLY A 357 -25.60 18.46 19.61
N ARG A 358 -26.84 18.45 20.12
CA ARG A 358 -27.14 18.70 21.55
C ARG A 358 -26.53 17.64 22.48
N GLY A 359 -26.29 16.43 21.98
CA GLY A 359 -25.56 15.38 22.70
C GLY A 359 -24.08 15.71 22.93
N ILE A 360 -23.51 16.74 22.29
CA ILE A 360 -22.22 17.29 22.68
C ILE A 360 -22.47 18.41 23.69
N GLU A 361 -22.14 18.21 24.95
CA GLU A 361 -22.43 19.16 26.02
C GLU A 361 -21.21 19.97 26.45
N THR A 362 -21.42 21.24 26.80
CA THR A 362 -20.38 22.08 27.41
C THR A 362 -20.48 21.95 28.92
N VAL A 363 -19.42 21.47 29.56
CA VAL A 363 -19.31 21.51 31.03
C VAL A 363 -18.54 22.76 31.41
N VAL A 364 -19.27 23.74 31.96
CA VAL A 364 -18.77 25.08 32.29
C VAL A 364 -17.43 25.03 33.01
N ARG A 365 -16.44 25.77 32.50
CA ARG A 365 -15.03 25.83 32.98
C ARG A 365 -14.24 24.51 32.95
N ARG A 366 -14.83 23.38 32.55
CA ARG A 366 -14.17 22.07 32.56
C ARG A 366 -13.87 21.53 31.17
N GLY A 367 -14.75 21.72 30.19
CA GLY A 367 -14.54 21.22 28.84
C GLY A 367 -15.81 20.73 28.17
N TYR A 368 -15.71 19.62 27.43
CA TYR A 368 -16.82 19.04 26.68
C TYR A 368 -17.01 17.57 27.03
N ARG A 369 -18.23 17.07 26.90
CA ARG A 369 -18.54 15.64 26.98
C ARG A 369 -19.51 15.25 25.88
N LEU A 370 -19.48 13.98 25.49
CA LEU A 370 -20.52 13.39 24.65
C LEU A 370 -21.54 12.70 25.56
N ASP A 371 -22.73 13.26 25.70
CA ASP A 371 -23.87 12.57 26.30
C ASP A 371 -24.42 11.56 25.29
N ALA A 372 -23.99 10.31 25.44
CA ALA A 372 -24.39 9.22 24.57
C ALA A 372 -24.66 7.96 25.38
N THR A 373 -25.71 7.24 25.01
CA THR A 373 -25.87 5.84 25.38
C THR A 373 -25.43 4.96 24.19
N ALA A 374 -24.88 3.78 24.51
CA ALA A 374 -24.59 2.77 23.49
C ALA A 374 -25.91 2.37 22.81
N GLY A 375 -25.96 2.54 21.49
CA GLY A 375 -27.16 2.33 20.68
C GLY A 375 -27.26 0.96 20.05
#